data_AF-A0A6M1Z886-F1
#
_entry.id   AF-A0A6M1Z886-F1
#
_cell.length_a   1.000
_cell.length_b   1.000
_cell.length_c   1.000
_cell.angle_alpha   90.00
_cell.angle_beta   90.00
_cell.angle_gamma   90.00
#
_symmetry.space_group_name_H-M   'P 1'
#
loop_
_entity.id
_entity.type
_entity.pdbx_description
1 polymer ?
#
loop_
_entity_poly.entity_id
_entity_poly.type
_entity_poly.pdbx_seq_one_letter_code
_entity_poly.pdbx_strand_id
1 'polypeptide(L)' 'MMSVNTKRYTMDITNKEHKRISTTASLLGLSMKDLFLLSVEEFTHKKLNKTTLKAFENADLGKGLHKFNTLQEMFDDLGI' A
#
# COMPACT_ATOMS: atom_id res chain seq x y z
N MET A 1 -5.19 33.67 15.39
CA MET A 1 -5.59 32.27 15.18
C MET A 1 -5.48 31.97 13.69
N MET A 2 -4.53 31.15 13.26
CA MET A 2 -4.48 30.70 11.87
C MET A 2 -5.69 29.79 11.61
N SER A 3 -6.55 30.18 10.67
CA SER A 3 -7.60 29.32 10.14
C SER A 3 -6.91 28.09 9.53
N VAL A 4 -7.15 26.91 10.11
CA VAL A 4 -6.72 25.65 9.51
C VAL A 4 -7.60 25.45 8.29
N ASN A 5 -7.01 25.51 7.09
CA ASN A 5 -7.72 25.35 5.82
C ASN A 5 -8.11 23.87 5.61
N THR A 6 -9.17 23.44 6.30
CA THR A 6 -9.68 22.06 6.22
C THR A 6 -10.80 21.95 5.20
N LYS A 7 -10.79 20.90 4.38
CA LYS A 7 -11.91 20.48 3.54
C LYS A 7 -12.57 19.24 4.15
N ARG A 8 -13.90 19.14 4.03
CA ARG A 8 -14.67 17.98 4.49
C ARG A 8 -14.93 17.04 3.32
N TYR A 9 -14.64 15.77 3.52
CA TYR A 9 -14.99 14.69 2.59
C TYR A 9 -16.15 13.89 3.19
N THR A 10 -17.13 13.59 2.35
CA THR A 10 -18.23 12.67 2.65
C THR A 10 -18.21 11.59 1.59
N MET A 11 -18.32 10.33 1.99
CA MET A 11 -18.35 9.19 1.08
C MET A 11 -19.41 8.21 1.54
N ASP A 12 -20.15 7.66 0.58
CA ASP A 12 -21.06 6.55 0.83
C ASP A 12 -20.29 5.24 0.65
N ILE A 13 -20.37 4.37 1.66
CA ILE A 13 -19.76 3.04 1.64
C ILE A 13 -20.75 2.01 2.12
N THR A 14 -20.58 0.76 1.69
CA THR A 14 -21.41 -0.32 2.18
C THR A 14 -21.16 -0.58 3.67
N ASN A 15 -22.17 -1.05 4.39
CA ASN A 15 -22.02 -1.45 5.81
C ASN A 15 -20.89 -2.49 6.01
N LYS A 16 -20.70 -3.36 5.02
CA LYS A 16 -19.63 -4.37 5.01
C LYS A 16 -18.25 -3.71 4.99
N GLU A 17 -18.05 -2.72 4.13
CA GLU A 17 -16.78 -2.01 4.02
C GLU A 17 -16.51 -1.14 5.23
N HIS A 18 -17.52 -0.41 5.73
CA HIS A 18 -17.40 0.35 6.97
C HIS A 18 -16.89 -0.51 8.12
N LYS A 19 -17.48 -1.70 8.31
CA LYS A 19 -17.05 -2.64 9.36
C LYS A 19 -15.61 -3.10 9.16
N ARG A 20 -15.20 -3.42 7.92
CA ARG A 20 -13.82 -3.83 7.62
C ARG A 20 -12.81 -2.72 7.93
N ILE A 21 -13.10 -1.48 7.52
CA ILE A 21 -12.22 -0.33 7.74
C ILE A 21 -12.11 -0.04 9.24
N SER A 22 -13.23 -0.03 9.96
CA SER A 22 -13.27 0.19 11.41
C SER A 22 -12.47 -0.84 12.20
N THR A 23 -12.64 -2.13 11.88
CA THR A 23 -11.85 -3.21 12.51
C THR A 23 -10.36 -3.03 12.23
N THR A 24 -10.00 -2.73 10.98
CA THR A 24 -8.59 -2.56 10.59
C THR A 24 -7.95 -1.37 11.31
N ALA A 25 -8.65 -0.25 11.38
CA ALA A 25 -8.19 0.93 12.11
C ALA A 25 -7.96 0.60 13.60
N SER A 26 -8.91 -0.12 14.22
CA SER A 26 -8.81 -0.53 15.63
C SER A 26 -7.62 -1.45 15.89
N LEU A 27 -7.36 -2.43 15.01
CA LEU A 27 -6.21 -3.33 15.12
C LEU A 27 -4.87 -2.60 15.02
N LEU A 28 -4.82 -1.51 14.26
CA LEU A 28 -3.62 -0.68 14.08
C LEU A 28 -3.51 0.44 15.12
N GLY A 29 -4.46 0.57 16.05
CA GLY A 29 -4.48 1.66 17.04
C GLY A 29 -4.72 3.04 16.41
N LEU A 30 -5.35 3.09 15.24
CA LEU A 30 -5.63 4.31 14.47
C LEU A 30 -7.11 4.66 14.49
N SER A 31 -7.43 5.95 14.27
CA SER A 31 -8.80 6.31 13.90
C SER A 31 -9.07 5.92 12.44
N MET A 32 -10.34 5.71 12.08
CA MET A 32 -10.72 5.48 10.67
C MET A 32 -10.30 6.64 9.76
N LYS A 33 -10.32 7.88 10.27
CA LYS A 33 -9.86 9.06 9.54
C LYS A 33 -8.37 8.93 9.23
N ASP A 34 -7.56 8.55 10.20
CA ASP A 34 -6.11 8.46 10.02
C ASP A 34 -5.76 7.32 9.05
N LEU A 35 -6.43 6.17 9.19
CA LEU A 35 -6.28 5.06 8.23
C LEU A 35 -6.63 5.49 6.80
N PHE A 36 -7.72 6.25 6.62
CA PHE A 36 -8.12 6.75 5.31
C PHE A 36 -7.10 7.75 4.75
N LEU A 37 -6.62 8.70 5.56
CA LEU A 37 -5.62 9.68 5.12
C LEU A 37 -4.30 9.02 4.75
N LEU A 38 -3.84 8.02 5.52
CA LEU A 38 -2.65 7.23 5.19
C LEU A 38 -2.82 6.51 3.85
N SER A 39 -4.01 5.95 3.60
CA SER A 39 -4.30 5.25 2.36
C SER A 39 -4.30 6.21 1.16
N VAL A 40 -4.86 7.41 1.33
CA VAL A 40 -4.84 8.47 0.30
C VAL A 40 -3.42 8.95 0.05
N GLU A 41 -2.63 9.20 1.10
CA GLU A 41 -1.23 9.61 0.99
C GLU A 41 -0.41 8.56 0.26
N GLU A 42 -0.50 7.29 0.68
CA GLU A 42 0.19 6.17 0.03
C GLU A 42 -0.20 6.07 -1.45
N PHE A 43 -1.48 6.15 -1.78
CA PHE A 43 -1.97 6.03 -3.15
C PHE A 43 -1.58 7.23 -4.03
N THR A 44 -1.61 8.45 -3.48
CA THR A 44 -1.33 9.69 -4.23
C THR A 44 0.16 9.99 -4.35
N HIS A 45 0.98 9.54 -3.39
CA HIS A 45 2.40 9.83 -3.32
C HIS A 45 3.29 8.65 -3.70
N LYS A 46 2.76 7.41 -3.85
CA LYS A 46 3.48 6.33 -4.54
C LYS A 46 3.58 6.62 -6.05
N LYS A 47 4.40 7.60 -6.41
CA LYS A 47 4.98 7.65 -7.74
C LYS A 47 6.17 6.71 -7.74
N LEU A 48 5.94 5.47 -8.17
CA LEU A 48 7.01 4.50 -8.38
C LEU A 48 8.07 5.17 -9.27
N ASN A 49 9.34 5.10 -8.84
CA ASN A 49 10.42 5.63 -9.66
C ASN A 49 10.53 4.81 -10.97
N LYS A 50 11.22 5.35 -11.98
CA LYS A 50 11.34 4.70 -13.30
C LYS A 50 11.90 3.29 -13.21
N THR A 51 12.80 3.04 -12.25
CA THR A 51 13.42 1.74 -12.03
C THR A 51 12.39 0.72 -11.55
N THR A 52 11.56 1.08 -10.57
CA THR A 52 10.51 0.20 -10.05
C THR A 52 9.42 -0.07 -11.09
N LEU A 53 9.02 0.94 -11.86
CA LEU A 53 8.06 0.75 -12.97
C LEU A 53 8.59 -0.24 -14.01
N LYS A 54 9.85 -0.07 -14.43
CA LYS A 54 10.49 -0.98 -15.38
C LYS A 54 10.66 -2.40 -14.83
N ALA A 55 10.90 -2.54 -13.52
CA ALA A 55 10.97 -3.84 -12.87
C ALA A 55 9.62 -4.58 -12.93
N PHE A 56 8.50 -3.87 -12.70
CA PHE A 56 7.16 -4.44 -12.86
C PHE A 56 6.87 -4.85 -14.31
N GLU A 57 7.15 -3.97 -15.28
CA GLU A 57 6.97 -4.31 -16.71
C GLU A 57 7.78 -5.54 -17.12
N ASN A 58 9.03 -5.64 -16.65
CA ASN A 58 9.87 -6.79 -16.93
C ASN A 58 9.31 -8.07 -16.28
N ALA A 59 8.86 -7.99 -15.03
CA ALA A 59 8.27 -9.13 -14.33
C ALA A 59 7.00 -9.63 -15.03
N ASP A 60 6.11 -8.73 -15.47
CA ASP A 60 4.89 -9.08 -16.22
C ASP A 60 5.21 -9.76 -17.56
N LEU A 61 6.32 -9.37 -18.19
CA LEU A 61 6.85 -10.00 -19.41
C LEU A 61 7.68 -11.27 -19.14
N GLY A 62 7.80 -11.71 -17.89
CA GLY A 62 8.59 -12.87 -17.49
C GLY A 62 10.11 -12.67 -17.59
N LYS A 63 10.58 -11.42 -17.69
CA LYS A 63 12.00 -11.04 -17.81
C LYS A 63 12.62 -10.79 -16.45
N GLY A 64 13.81 -11.36 -16.21
CA GLY A 64 14.56 -11.14 -14.97
C GLY A 64 13.93 -11.80 -13.74
N LEU A 65 13.07 -12.81 -13.94
CA LEU A 65 12.53 -13.64 -12.85
C LEU A 65 13.46 -14.82 -12.60
N HIS A 66 13.80 -15.04 -11.34
CA HIS A 66 14.56 -16.19 -10.88
C HIS A 66 13.60 -17.16 -10.18
N LYS A 67 13.74 -18.45 -10.46
CA LYS A 67 12.94 -19.50 -9.83
C LYS A 67 13.85 -20.35 -8.96
N PHE A 68 13.37 -20.65 -7.76
CA PHE A 68 14.05 -21.47 -6.78
C PHE A 68 13.14 -22.61 -6.37
N ASN A 69 13.73 -23.78 -6.10
CA ASN A 69 12.97 -24.96 -5.68
C ASN A 69 12.80 -25.02 -4.17
N THR A 70 13.65 -24.29 -3.43
CA THR A 70 13.60 -24.21 -1.98
C THR A 70 13.80 -22.77 -1.50
N LEU A 71 13.34 -22.49 -0.28
CA LEU A 71 13.59 -21.19 0.37
C LEU A 71 15.08 -20.95 0.64
N GLN A 72 15.83 -22.01 0.95
CA GLN A 72 17.27 -21.91 1.21
C GLN A 72 18.03 -21.42 -0.02
N GLU A 73 17.75 -22.00 -1.20
CA GLU A 73 18.35 -21.56 -2.47
C GLU A 73 18.09 -20.08 -2.76
N MET A 74 16.88 -19.60 -2.44
CA MET A 74 16.52 -18.20 -2.61
C MET A 74 17.32 -17.29 -1.67
N PHE A 75 17.49 -17.67 -0.40
CA PHE A 75 18.26 -16.89 0.57
C PHE A 75 19.75 -16.83 0.20
N ASP A 76 20.32 -17.97 -0.22
CA ASP A 76 21.70 -18.05 -0.68
C ASP A 76 21.96 -17.13 -1.89
N ASP A 77 21.05 -17.07 -2.86
CA ASP A 77 21.14 -16.19 -4.04
C ASP A 77 20.97 -14.69 -3.69
N LEU A 78 20.08 -14.39 -2.74
CA LEU A 78 19.87 -13.04 -2.22
C LEU A 78 21.00 -12.55 -1.29
N GLY A 79 21.86 -13.46 -0.82
CA GLY A 79 22.98 -13.16 0.07
C GLY A 79 22.56 -12.72 1.48
N ILE A 80 21.42 -13.25 1.97
CA ILE A 80 20.83 -12.94 3.28
C ILE A 80 20.55 -14.20 4.10
#